data_AF-A0A1C6E879-F1
#
_entry.id   AF-A0A1C6E879-F1
#
_cell.length_a   1.000
_cell.length_b   1.000
_cell.length_c   1.000
_cell.angle_alpha   90.00
_cell.angle_beta   90.00
_cell.angle_gamma   90.00
#
_symmetry.space_group_name_H-M   'P 1'
#
loop_
_entity.id
_entity.type
_entity.pdbx_description
1 polymer ?
#
loop_
_entity_poly.entity_id
_entity_poly.type
_entity_poly.pdbx_seq_one_letter_code
_entity_poly.pdbx_strand_id
1 'polypeptide(L)'
;MEREIAAGGCERNGLCEDEEDNPYQRLARIFAPGAAEGGLSLGTVASWPDQDHPTRPHRVIAGGTSQEREDLLSSPGLLPYGLAAGDQVVLLPIEENQRYIILCKAVSV
;
A
#
# COMPACT_ATOMS: atom_id res chain seq x y z
N MET A 1 -52.33 -12.49 20.90
CA MET A 1 -51.46 -13.44 20.18
C MET A 1 -50.54 -12.60 19.32
N GLU A 2 -49.48 -12.11 19.96
CA GLU A 2 -48.48 -11.21 19.37
C GLU A 2 -47.41 -12.07 18.68
N ARG A 3 -46.96 -11.62 17.49
CA ARG A 3 -45.77 -12.17 16.83
C ARG A 3 -44.71 -11.07 16.85
N GLU A 4 -43.81 -11.14 17.80
CA GLU A 4 -42.54 -10.41 17.78
C GLU A 4 -41.54 -11.15 16.88
N ILE A 5 -40.87 -10.40 16.00
CA ILE A 5 -39.78 -10.87 15.16
C ILE A 5 -38.51 -10.77 16.01
N ALA A 6 -37.98 -11.93 16.41
CA ALA A 6 -36.71 -12.03 17.12
C ALA A 6 -35.55 -11.64 16.17
N ALA A 7 -34.99 -10.46 16.39
CA ALA A 7 -33.68 -10.10 15.85
C ALA A 7 -32.63 -10.96 16.57
N GLY A 8 -31.93 -11.79 15.79
CA GLY A 8 -30.99 -12.81 16.26
C GLY A 8 -29.90 -12.25 17.17
N GLY A 9 -29.86 -12.78 18.38
CA GLY A 9 -28.82 -12.54 19.37
C GLY A 9 -27.49 -13.16 18.96
N CYS A 10 -26.44 -12.40 19.24
CA CYS A 10 -25.05 -12.81 19.20
C CYS A 10 -24.79 -13.92 20.23
N GLU A 11 -24.27 -15.07 19.80
CA GLU A 11 -23.70 -16.09 20.70
C GLU A 11 -22.29 -16.53 20.25
N ARG A 12 -21.32 -16.03 21.03
CA ARG A 12 -19.93 -16.45 21.30
C ARG A 12 -19.49 -17.84 20.78
N ASN A 13 -18.49 -17.84 19.88
CA ASN A 13 -17.14 -18.43 20.06
C ASN A 13 -16.50 -18.74 18.70
N GLY A 14 -15.37 -18.08 18.40
CA GLY A 14 -14.50 -18.47 17.28
C GLY A 14 -14.15 -17.29 16.39
N LEU A 15 -13.15 -16.53 16.83
CA LEU A 15 -12.27 -15.71 16.00
C LEU A 15 -12.99 -14.92 14.88
N CYS A 16 -13.48 -13.72 15.21
CA CYS A 16 -13.30 -12.63 14.25
C CYS A 16 -11.78 -12.41 14.18
N GLU A 17 -11.07 -13.21 13.39
CA GLU A 17 -9.73 -12.83 12.95
C GLU A 17 -9.90 -11.45 12.32
N ASP A 18 -9.18 -10.48 12.85
CA ASP A 18 -9.13 -9.13 12.34
C ASP A 18 -8.85 -9.18 10.83
N GLU A 19 -9.88 -9.05 9.99
CA GLU A 19 -9.72 -8.82 8.54
C GLU A 19 -9.06 -7.44 8.26
N GLU A 20 -8.42 -6.82 9.26
CA GLU A 20 -7.80 -5.50 9.19
C GLU A 20 -6.43 -5.46 8.49
N ASP A 21 -5.92 -6.58 7.97
CA ASP A 21 -4.57 -6.63 7.38
C ASP A 21 -4.51 -6.69 5.85
N ASN A 22 -5.64 -6.71 5.12
CA ASN A 22 -5.56 -6.66 3.65
C ASN A 22 -5.24 -5.23 3.16
N PRO A 23 -4.08 -5.00 2.52
CA PRO A 23 -3.67 -3.66 2.10
C PRO A 23 -4.58 -3.07 1.00
N TYR A 24 -5.25 -3.90 0.19
CA TYR A 24 -6.19 -3.44 -0.84
C TYR A 24 -7.51 -2.98 -0.25
N GLN A 25 -7.97 -3.62 0.84
CA GLN A 25 -9.15 -3.14 1.56
C GLN A 25 -8.84 -1.82 2.28
N ARG A 26 -7.65 -1.69 2.88
CA ARG A 26 -7.16 -0.42 3.44
C ARG A 26 -7.11 0.67 2.37
N LEU A 27 -6.61 0.35 1.18
CA LEU A 27 -6.60 1.28 0.05
C LEU A 27 -8.00 1.75 -0.33
N ALA A 28 -8.97 0.83 -0.43
CA ALA A 28 -10.36 1.16 -0.74
C ALA A 28 -10.97 2.09 0.32
N ARG A 29 -10.64 1.91 1.60
CA ARG A 29 -11.09 2.80 2.69
C ARG A 29 -10.53 4.21 2.56
N ILE A 30 -9.26 4.37 2.17
CA ILE A 30 -8.63 5.71 1.99
C ILE A 30 -9.35 6.53 0.92
N PHE A 31 -9.85 5.88 -0.13
CA PHE A 31 -10.61 6.55 -1.19
C PHE A 31 -12.12 6.61 -0.96
N ALA A 32 -12.62 6.10 0.16
CA ALA A 32 -14.04 6.13 0.47
C ALA A 32 -14.49 7.55 0.89
N PRO A 33 -15.69 8.01 0.48
CA PRO A 33 -16.22 9.29 0.94
C PRO A 33 -16.32 9.36 2.47
N GLY A 34 -15.75 10.41 3.07
CA GLY A 34 -15.74 10.60 4.53
C GLY A 34 -14.66 9.82 5.28
N ALA A 35 -13.69 9.23 4.58
CA ALA A 35 -12.52 8.62 5.20
C ALA A 35 -11.72 9.64 6.02
N ALA A 36 -11.25 9.22 7.19
CA ALA A 36 -10.34 10.03 8.01
C ALA A 36 -9.01 10.22 7.26
N GLU A 37 -8.47 11.45 7.30
CA GLU A 37 -7.15 11.74 6.75
C GLU A 37 -6.09 10.95 7.53
N GLY A 38 -5.49 9.95 6.88
CA GLY A 38 -4.44 9.16 7.50
C GLY A 38 -4.03 7.95 6.68
N GLY A 39 -2.76 7.57 6.81
CA GLY A 39 -2.26 6.31 6.27
C GLY A 39 -1.59 6.39 4.91
N LEU A 40 -1.43 7.56 4.31
CA LEU A 40 -0.54 7.76 3.16
C LEU A 40 0.77 8.42 3.60
N SER A 41 1.87 8.04 2.95
CA SER A 41 3.20 8.59 3.18
C SER A 41 3.86 8.98 1.87
N LEU A 42 4.78 9.95 1.90
CA LEU A 42 5.65 10.24 0.77
C LEU A 42 6.88 9.33 0.79
N GLY A 43 7.35 8.97 -0.39
CA GLY A 43 8.62 8.29 -0.60
C GLY A 43 9.40 8.87 -1.76
N THR A 44 10.69 8.57 -1.79
CA THR A 44 11.61 8.95 -2.86
C THR A 44 12.09 7.72 -3.60
N VAL A 45 11.94 7.69 -4.92
CA VAL A 45 12.47 6.61 -5.75
C VAL A 45 13.99 6.66 -5.70
N ALA A 46 14.62 5.57 -5.28
CA ALA A 46 16.08 5.41 -5.31
C ALA A 46 16.53 4.68 -6.59
N SER A 47 15.76 3.69 -7.04
CA SER A 47 16.03 2.99 -8.30
C SER A 47 14.75 2.46 -8.93
N TRP A 48 14.74 2.43 -10.27
CA TRP A 48 13.67 1.87 -11.09
C TRP A 48 14.30 1.20 -12.33
N PRO A 49 13.69 0.13 -12.88
CA PRO A 49 14.10 -0.44 -14.16
C PRO A 49 13.98 0.58 -15.29
N ASP A 50 14.98 0.61 -16.17
CA ASP A 50 15.03 1.47 -17.35
C ASP A 50 15.46 0.66 -18.59
N GLN A 51 15.45 1.28 -19.78
CA GLN A 51 15.78 0.58 -21.02
C GLN A 51 17.20 -0.01 -21.03
N ASP A 52 18.15 0.69 -20.39
CA ASP A 52 19.55 0.25 -20.32
C ASP A 52 19.74 -0.85 -19.26
N HIS A 53 18.91 -0.83 -18.21
CA HIS A 53 18.98 -1.73 -17.06
C HIS A 53 17.58 -2.28 -16.70
N PRO A 54 16.98 -3.13 -17.56
CA PRO A 54 15.61 -3.60 -17.39
C PRO A 54 15.40 -4.50 -16.18
N THR A 55 16.48 -5.04 -15.62
CA THR A 55 16.48 -5.88 -14.42
C THR A 55 16.82 -5.11 -13.15
N ARG A 56 17.06 -3.79 -13.22
CA ARG A 56 17.38 -2.99 -12.03
C ARG A 56 16.22 -3.10 -11.02
N PRO A 57 16.53 -3.41 -9.75
CA PRO A 57 15.49 -3.54 -8.73
C PRO A 57 14.76 -2.23 -8.49
N HIS A 58 13.50 -2.34 -8.09
CA HIS A 58 12.70 -1.22 -7.62
C HIS A 58 13.12 -0.91 -6.19
N ARG A 59 13.43 0.35 -5.90
CA ARG A 59 13.74 0.77 -4.53
C ARG A 59 13.14 2.13 -4.27
N VAL A 60 12.44 2.25 -3.15
CA VAL A 60 11.86 3.49 -2.64
C VAL A 60 12.32 3.69 -1.21
N ILE A 61 12.74 4.91 -0.88
CA ILE A 61 13.09 5.34 0.48
C ILE A 61 11.86 6.01 1.07
N ALA A 62 11.34 5.48 2.17
CA ALA A 62 10.15 5.98 2.85
C ALA A 62 10.31 5.80 4.37
N GLY A 63 9.77 6.73 5.17
CA GLY A 63 9.80 6.63 6.63
C GLY A 63 11.20 6.55 7.27
N GLY A 64 12.26 6.96 6.54
CA GLY A 64 13.65 6.83 7.01
C GLY A 64 14.21 5.40 6.94
N THR A 65 13.44 4.42 6.46
CA THR A 65 13.89 3.05 6.24
C THR A 65 14.28 2.84 4.78
N SER A 66 15.21 1.91 4.55
CA SER A 66 15.62 1.51 3.21
C SER A 66 15.59 0.00 3.11
N GLN A 67 15.04 -0.53 2.02
CA GLN A 67 15.04 -1.97 1.76
C GLN A 67 16.46 -2.47 1.49
N GLU A 68 16.80 -3.62 2.08
CA GLU A 68 18.06 -4.33 1.86
C GLU A 68 18.04 -5.06 0.52
N ARG A 69 19.21 -5.35 -0.03
CA ARG A 69 19.36 -5.84 -1.41
C ARG A 69 18.62 -7.15 -1.65
N GLU A 70 18.56 -8.02 -0.64
CA GLU A 70 17.94 -9.34 -0.71
C GLU A 70 16.40 -9.27 -0.80
N ASP A 71 15.81 -8.18 -0.32
CA ASP A 71 14.37 -7.95 -0.30
C ASP A 71 13.87 -7.22 -1.56
N LEU A 72 14.80 -6.75 -2.40
CA LEU A 72 14.46 -5.99 -3.60
C LEU A 72 13.93 -6.90 -4.70
N LEU A 73 12.71 -6.61 -5.12
CA LEU A 73 12.10 -7.26 -6.28
C LEU A 73 12.53 -6.57 -7.59
N SER A 74 12.57 -7.35 -8.66
CA SER A 74 12.72 -6.88 -10.03
C SER A 74 11.56 -7.39 -10.87
N SER A 75 11.03 -6.51 -11.72
CA SER A 75 9.82 -6.71 -12.51
C SER A 75 9.94 -5.88 -13.78
N PRO A 76 10.35 -6.49 -14.90
CA PRO A 76 10.46 -5.81 -16.19
C PRO A 76 9.13 -5.22 -16.67
N GLY A 77 8.00 -5.74 -16.19
CA GLY A 77 6.67 -5.21 -16.48
C GLY A 77 6.44 -3.78 -15.98
N LEU A 78 7.33 -3.27 -15.12
CA LEU A 78 7.26 -1.90 -14.61
C LEU A 78 7.93 -0.84 -15.51
N LEU A 79 8.66 -1.27 -16.55
CA LEU A 79 9.31 -0.38 -17.52
C LEU A 79 8.38 0.72 -18.09
N PRO A 80 7.11 0.43 -18.47
CA PRO A 80 6.23 1.45 -19.05
C PRO A 80 5.81 2.58 -18.10
N TYR A 81 5.93 2.38 -16.78
CA TYR A 81 5.49 3.37 -15.78
C TYR A 81 6.55 4.44 -15.49
N GLY A 82 7.80 4.22 -15.93
CA GLY A 82 8.79 5.29 -16.16
C GLY A 82 9.13 6.19 -14.96
N LEU A 83 9.25 5.65 -13.75
CA LEU A 83 9.78 6.40 -12.61
C LEU A 83 11.31 6.52 -12.71
N ALA A 84 11.85 7.64 -12.22
CA ALA A 84 13.28 7.89 -12.17
C ALA A 84 13.76 8.08 -10.73
N ALA A 85 15.05 7.86 -10.49
CA ALA A 85 15.66 8.17 -9.20
C ALA A 85 15.46 9.66 -8.86
N GLY A 86 15.05 9.95 -7.62
CA GLY A 86 14.69 11.28 -7.15
C GLY A 86 13.20 11.63 -7.27
N ASP A 87 12.42 10.88 -8.04
CA ASP A 87 10.97 11.10 -8.13
C ASP A 87 10.30 10.93 -6.76
N GLN A 88 9.38 11.84 -6.45
CA GLN A 88 8.50 11.72 -5.29
C GLN A 88 7.29 10.86 -5.64
N VAL A 89 6.90 9.98 -4.73
CA VAL A 89 5.74 9.09 -4.89
C VAL A 89 4.88 9.08 -3.63
N VAL A 90 3.57 8.92 -3.83
CA VAL A 90 2.60 8.69 -2.74
C VAL A 90 2.48 7.18 -2.50
N LEU A 91 2.61 6.78 -1.25
CA LEU A 91 2.68 5.39 -0.81
C LEU A 91 1.60 5.08 0.23
N LEU A 92 1.09 3.85 0.19
CA LEU A 92 0.38 3.22 1.30
C LEU A 92 1.32 2.19 1.97
N PRO A 93 1.76 2.41 3.22
CA PRO A 93 2.59 1.45 3.96
C PRO A 93 1.83 0.20 4.41
N ILE A 94 2.54 -0.92 4.32
CA ILE A 94 2.15 -2.28 4.69
C ILE A 94 3.24 -2.84 5.61
N GLU A 95 2.86 -3.65 6.61
CA GLU A 95 3.81 -4.30 7.55
C GLU A 95 4.83 -3.30 8.13
N GLU A 96 4.37 -2.40 9.00
CA GLU A 96 5.24 -1.44 9.71
C GLU A 96 6.19 -0.62 8.81
N ASN A 97 5.78 -0.30 7.57
CA ASN A 97 6.59 0.42 6.58
C ASN A 97 7.77 -0.42 6.02
N GLN A 98 7.62 -1.73 5.93
CA GLN A 98 8.60 -2.58 5.21
C GLN A 98 8.17 -2.82 3.76
N ARG A 99 6.85 -2.86 3.51
CA ARG A 99 6.25 -2.99 2.17
C ARG A 99 5.34 -1.82 1.88
N TYR A 100 5.13 -1.54 0.60
CA TYR A 100 4.36 -0.36 0.18
C TYR A 100 3.60 -0.63 -1.12
N ILE A 101 2.43 0.00 -1.26
CA ILE A 101 1.77 0.19 -2.55
C ILE A 101 2.09 1.60 -3.04
N ILE A 102 2.68 1.72 -4.23
CA ILE A 102 2.87 2.99 -4.92
C ILE A 102 1.57 3.37 -5.61
N LEU A 103 1.01 4.53 -5.27
CA LEU A 103 -0.25 5.01 -5.85
C LEU A 103 -0.02 5.86 -7.10
N CYS A 104 0.84 6.86 -6.97
CA CYS A 104 1.17 7.78 -8.04
C CYS A 104 2.49 8.50 -7.80
N LYS A 105 3.03 9.10 -8.86
CA LYS A 105 4.09 10.10 -8.78
C LYS A 105 3.50 11.42 -8.28
N ALA A 106 4.12 11.99 -7.25
CA ALA A 106 3.82 13.33 -6.79
C ALA A 106 4.56 14.34 -7.66
N VAL A 107 3.83 15.30 -8.22
CA VAL A 107 4.37 16.41 -9.02
C VAL A 107 4.05 17.71 -8.30
N SER A 108 5.03 18.62 -8.24
CA SER A 108 4.78 19.99 -7.77
C SER A 108 4.13 20.80 -8.90
N VAL A 109 3.17 21.65 -8.54
CA VAL A 109 2.52 22.61 -9.45
C VAL A 109 3.23 23.96 -9.40
#